data_AF-A0A950HKZ3-F1
#
_entry.id   AF-A0A950HKZ3-F1
#
_cell.length_a   1.000
_cell.length_b   1.000
_cell.length_c   1.000
_cell.angle_alpha   90.00
_cell.angle_beta   90.00
_cell.angle_gamma   90.00
#
_symmetry.space_group_name_H-M   'P 1'
#
loop_
_entity.id
_entity.type
_entity.pdbx_description
1 polymer ?
#
loop_
_entity_poly.entity_id
_entity_poly.type
_entity_poly.pdbx_seq_one_letter_code
_entity_poly.pdbx_strand_id
1 'polypeptide(L)'
;MKPTINAPVEAAAAALATAATSPMTATGEETLTLVWDLARIAHHLGELTAAARDRWAAWGTVTPHLRQAEVLVADATRCLSHAAGTYAFNATRPDPAIVPLAATDTARPAA
;
A
#
# COMPACT_ATOMS: atom_id res chain seq x y z
N MET A 1 15.26 7.88 -25.80
CA MET A 1 14.53 6.71 -25.24
C MET A 1 13.21 7.21 -24.68
N LYS A 2 12.09 6.69 -25.18
CA LYS A 2 10.74 7.05 -24.71
C LYS A 2 10.43 6.13 -23.51
N PRO A 3 10.16 6.65 -22.30
CA PRO A 3 9.76 5.78 -21.19
C PRO A 3 8.46 5.10 -21.58
N THR A 4 8.44 3.77 -21.54
CA THR A 4 7.25 2.97 -21.78
C THR A 4 6.22 3.31 -20.71
N ILE A 5 5.10 3.88 -21.11
CA ILE A 5 3.95 4.28 -20.26
C ILE A 5 3.48 3.14 -19.33
N ASN A 6 3.82 1.89 -19.65
CA ASN A 6 3.43 0.70 -18.90
C ASN A 6 4.40 0.32 -17.75
N ALA A 7 5.59 0.92 -17.67
CA ALA A 7 6.56 0.59 -16.62
C ALA A 7 6.00 0.68 -15.17
N PRO A 8 5.25 1.71 -14.78
CA PRO A 8 4.66 1.77 -13.44
C PRO A 8 3.52 0.75 -13.23
N VAL A 9 2.80 0.40 -14.30
CA VAL A 9 1.74 -0.62 -14.25
C VAL A 9 2.32 -2.02 -14.09
N GLU A 10 3.39 -2.34 -14.80
CA GLU A 10 4.11 -3.61 -14.66
C GLU A 10 4.75 -3.75 -13.27
N ALA A 11 5.32 -2.66 -12.72
CA ALA A 11 5.87 -2.64 -11.37
C ALA A 11 4.80 -2.85 -10.30
N ALA A 12 3.63 -2.22 -10.43
CA ALA A 12 2.51 -2.40 -9.51
C ALA A 12 1.92 -3.83 -9.59
N ALA A 13 1.82 -4.40 -10.80
CA ALA A 13 1.34 -5.76 -10.99
C ALA A 13 2.30 -6.80 -10.38
N ALA A 14 3.61 -6.61 -10.54
CA ALA A 14 4.62 -7.48 -9.93
C ALA A 14 4.56 -7.41 -8.40
N ALA A 15 4.42 -6.22 -7.82
CA ALA A 15 4.31 -6.05 -6.37
C ALA A 15 3.01 -6.68 -5.81
N LEU A 16 1.89 -6.56 -6.53
CA LEU A 16 0.62 -7.19 -6.15
C LEU A 16 0.71 -8.72 -6.18
N ALA A 17 1.37 -9.29 -7.20
CA ALA A 17 1.58 -10.73 -7.31
C ALA A 17 2.40 -11.26 -6.11
N THR A 18 3.47 -10.56 -5.74
CA THR A 18 4.28 -10.90 -4.55
C THR A 18 3.45 -10.84 -3.27
N ALA A 19 2.67 -9.77 -3.09
CA ALA A 19 1.81 -9.61 -1.91
C ALA A 19 0.72 -10.70 -1.82
N ALA A 20 0.13 -11.09 -2.95
CA ALA A 20 -0.91 -12.13 -3.01
C ALA A 20 -0.38 -13.55 -2.72
N THR A 21 0.91 -13.80 -2.98
CA THR A 21 1.54 -15.10 -2.71
C THR A 21 2.08 -15.24 -1.29
N SER A 22 2.11 -14.16 -0.50
CA SER A 22 2.66 -14.20 0.85
C SER A 22 1.61 -14.74 1.84
N PRO A 23 1.81 -15.93 2.45
CA PRO A 23 0.88 -16.46 3.43
C PRO A 23 0.80 -15.54 4.65
N MET A 24 -0.33 -15.59 5.36
CA MET A 24 -0.67 -14.83 6.58
C MET A 24 0.16 -15.27 7.81
N THR A 25 1.44 -15.58 7.57
CA THR A 25 2.45 -16.09 8.51
C THR A 25 3.80 -15.37 8.29
N ALA A 26 3.78 -14.15 7.74
CA ALA A 26 4.97 -13.37 7.49
C ALA A 26 5.69 -13.03 8.80
N THR A 27 7.00 -13.27 8.84
CA THR A 27 7.88 -12.81 9.92
C THR A 27 7.98 -11.28 9.95
N GLY A 28 8.58 -10.70 10.99
CA GLY A 28 8.66 -9.23 11.15
C GLY A 28 9.33 -8.50 9.97
N GLU A 29 10.34 -9.12 9.35
CA GLU A 29 11.04 -8.57 8.18
C GLU A 29 10.21 -8.70 6.90
N GLU A 30 9.58 -9.86 6.68
CA GLU A 30 8.67 -10.09 5.53
C GLU A 30 7.45 -9.15 5.60
N THR A 31 6.92 -8.92 6.80
CA THR A 31 5.83 -7.96 7.04
C THR A 31 6.26 -6.54 6.68
N LEU A 32 7.48 -6.13 7.05
CA LEU A 32 8.02 -4.82 6.71
C LEU A 32 8.17 -4.66 5.20
N THR A 33 8.69 -5.67 4.49
CA THR A 33 8.80 -5.67 3.03
C THR A 33 7.43 -5.56 2.38
N LEU A 34 6.43 -6.31 2.85
CA LEU A 34 5.06 -6.26 2.34
C LEU A 34 4.42 -4.88 2.52
N VAL A 35 4.59 -4.25 3.68
CA VAL A 35 4.02 -2.91 3.95
C VAL A 35 4.69 -1.85 3.07
N TRP A 36 6.00 -1.96 2.82
CA TRP A 36 6.69 -1.09 1.87
C TRP A 36 6.22 -1.28 0.43
N ASP A 37 6.04 -2.53 -0.01
CA ASP A 37 5.51 -2.83 -1.34
C ASP A 37 4.08 -2.30 -1.51
N LEU A 38 3.23 -2.45 -0.50
CA LEU A 38 1.88 -1.87 -0.51
C LEU A 38 1.92 -0.34 -0.58
N ALA A 39 2.82 0.33 0.15
CA ALA A 39 2.99 1.78 0.07
C ALA A 39 3.39 2.22 -1.34
N ARG A 40 4.26 1.46 -2.00
CA ARG A 40 4.70 1.71 -3.38
C ARG A 40 3.58 1.48 -4.39
N ILE A 41 2.78 0.42 -4.22
CA ILE A 41 1.58 0.18 -5.05
C ILE A 41 0.60 1.35 -4.91
N ALA A 42 0.32 1.78 -3.67
CA ALA A 42 -0.54 2.92 -3.43
C ALA A 42 -0.01 4.17 -4.14
N HIS A 43 1.29 4.47 -4.02
CA HIS A 43 1.88 5.61 -4.72
C HIS A 43 1.64 5.58 -6.24
N HIS A 44 1.91 4.44 -6.89
CA HIS A 44 1.69 4.30 -8.34
C HIS A 44 0.22 4.36 -8.75
N LEU A 45 -0.70 3.88 -7.91
CA LEU A 45 -2.13 4.10 -8.13
C LEU A 45 -2.48 5.59 -8.13
N GLY A 46 -1.80 6.39 -7.33
CA GLY A 46 -1.99 7.84 -7.27
C GLY A 46 -1.56 8.50 -8.56
N GLU A 47 -0.38 8.14 -9.07
CA GLU A 47 0.12 8.60 -10.37
C GLU A 47 -0.81 8.20 -11.52
N LEU A 48 -1.29 6.96 -11.53
CA LEU A 48 -2.24 6.48 -12.53
C LEU A 48 -3.56 7.27 -12.48
N THR A 49 -4.07 7.54 -11.29
CA THR A 49 -5.32 8.28 -11.10
C THR A 49 -5.18 9.73 -11.58
N ALA A 50 -4.05 10.37 -11.28
CA ALA A 50 -3.74 11.71 -11.78
C ALA A 50 -3.63 11.74 -13.31
N ALA A 51 -2.94 10.77 -13.91
CA ALA A 51 -2.83 10.64 -15.36
C ALA A 51 -4.20 10.38 -16.02
N ALA A 52 -5.05 9.55 -15.41
CA ALA A 52 -6.42 9.32 -15.86
C ALA A 52 -7.26 10.60 -15.78
N ARG A 53 -7.10 11.40 -14.73
CA ARG A 53 -7.80 12.67 -14.56
C ARG A 53 -7.41 13.66 -15.66
N ASP A 54 -6.12 13.81 -15.93
CA ASP A 54 -5.65 14.70 -17.00
C ASP A 54 -6.12 14.22 -18.37
N ARG A 55 -6.08 12.90 -18.63
CA ARG A 55 -6.52 12.32 -19.90
C ARG A 55 -8.03 12.42 -20.13
N TRP A 56 -8.83 12.31 -19.09
CA TRP A 56 -10.29 12.34 -19.17
C TRP A 56 -10.90 13.65 -18.67
N ALA A 57 -10.09 14.71 -18.53
CA ALA A 57 -10.55 16.02 -18.05
C ALA A 57 -11.70 16.59 -18.89
N ALA A 58 -11.74 16.27 -20.19
CA ALA A 58 -12.82 16.65 -21.09
C ALA A 58 -14.17 15.96 -20.78
N TRP A 59 -14.14 14.82 -20.10
CA TRP A 59 -15.34 14.08 -19.67
C TRP A 59 -15.66 14.47 -18.22
N GLY A 60 -16.14 15.70 -18.04
CA GLY A 60 -16.28 16.36 -16.73
C GLY A 60 -17.06 15.58 -15.65
N THR A 61 -17.82 14.55 -16.02
CA THR A 61 -18.48 13.62 -15.10
C THR A 61 -17.52 12.69 -14.36
N VAL A 62 -16.34 12.38 -14.90
CA VAL A 62 -15.37 11.43 -14.32
C VAL A 62 -14.40 12.12 -13.35
N THR A 63 -14.15 13.42 -13.54
CA THR A 63 -13.25 14.25 -12.72
C THR A 63 -13.50 14.17 -11.20
N PRO A 64 -14.73 14.29 -10.67
CA PRO A 64 -14.95 14.20 -9.22
C PRO A 64 -14.60 12.83 -8.65
N HIS A 65 -14.88 11.74 -9.38
CA HIS A 65 -14.52 10.38 -8.96
C HIS A 65 -13.01 10.17 -8.92
N LEU A 66 -12.28 10.71 -9.90
CA LEU A 66 -10.82 10.61 -9.93
C LEU A 66 -10.15 11.47 -8.85
N ARG A 67 -10.69 12.65 -8.54
CA ARG A 67 -10.22 13.43 -7.38
C ARG A 67 -10.44 12.70 -6.06
N GLN A 68 -11.59 12.03 -5.90
CA GLN A 68 -11.85 11.23 -4.71
C GLN A 68 -10.86 10.05 -4.61
N ALA A 69 -10.57 9.38 -5.73
CA ALA A 69 -9.57 8.33 -5.78
C ALA A 69 -8.16 8.83 -5.45
N GLU A 70 -7.75 10.01 -5.95
CA GLU A 70 -6.47 10.65 -5.60
C GLU A 70 -6.33 10.86 -4.09
N VAL A 71 -7.38 11.34 -3.42
CA VAL A 71 -7.40 11.54 -1.97
C VAL A 71 -7.24 10.21 -1.22
N LEU A 72 -8.03 9.20 -1.59
CA LEU A 72 -7.96 7.88 -0.94
C LEU A 72 -6.59 7.24 -1.09
N VAL A 73 -5.99 7.35 -2.28
CA VAL A 73 -4.69 6.76 -2.56
C VAL A 73 -3.56 7.52 -1.86
N ALA A 74 -3.64 8.86 -1.79
CA ALA A 74 -2.70 9.66 -1.02
C ALA A 74 -2.76 9.31 0.48
N ASP A 75 -3.95 9.08 1.02
CA ASP A 75 -4.14 8.66 2.41
C ASP A 75 -3.58 7.25 2.66
N ALA A 76 -3.90 6.29 1.79
CA ALA A 76 -3.35 4.94 1.87
C ALA A 76 -1.81 4.93 1.81
N THR A 77 -1.23 5.71 0.89
CA THR A 77 0.24 5.84 0.76
C THR A 77 0.85 6.37 2.07
N ARG A 78 0.24 7.39 2.68
CA ARG A 78 0.70 7.97 3.94
C ARG A 78 0.62 6.97 5.09
N CYS A 79 -0.53 6.30 5.23
CA CYS A 79 -0.77 5.32 6.29
C CYS A 79 0.19 4.12 6.19
N LEU A 80 0.40 3.59 4.99
CA LEU A 80 1.32 2.47 4.76
C LEU A 80 2.78 2.86 4.97
N SER A 81 3.19 4.06 4.51
CA SER A 81 4.54 4.57 4.77
C SER A 81 4.80 4.76 6.27
N HIS A 82 3.82 5.27 6.99
CA HIS A 82 3.90 5.43 8.45
C HIS A 82 3.97 4.07 9.17
N ALA A 83 3.16 3.11 8.76
CA ALA A 83 3.20 1.75 9.29
C ALA A 83 4.57 1.10 9.03
N ALA A 84 5.11 1.20 7.82
CA ALA A 84 6.45 0.70 7.49
C ALA A 84 7.53 1.34 8.38
N GLY A 85 7.48 2.66 8.57
CA GLY A 85 8.38 3.38 9.48
C GLY A 85 8.28 2.88 10.92
N THR A 86 7.07 2.60 11.40
CA THR A 86 6.82 2.08 12.75
C THR A 86 7.36 0.66 12.92
N TYR A 87 7.13 -0.22 11.94
CA TYR A 87 7.68 -1.57 11.93
C TYR A 87 9.21 -1.57 11.89
N ALA A 88 9.82 -0.75 11.04
CA ALA A 88 11.28 -0.62 10.96
C ALA A 88 11.87 -0.11 12.28
N PHE A 89 11.25 0.91 12.89
CA PHE A 89 11.67 1.43 14.19
C PHE A 89 11.63 0.36 15.28
N ASN A 90 10.52 -0.40 15.37
CA ASN A 90 10.36 -1.45 16.36
C ASN A 90 11.29 -2.64 16.12
N ALA A 91 11.59 -2.99 14.87
CA ALA A 91 12.51 -4.07 14.53
C ALA A 91 13.97 -3.79 14.92
N THR A 92 14.37 -2.51 14.99
CA THR A 92 15.74 -2.09 15.37
C THR A 92 15.93 -1.87 16.88
N ARG A 93 14.87 -2.00 17.69
CA ARG A 93 14.97 -1.96 19.16
C ARG A 93 15.07 -3.39 19.71
N PRO A 94 16.22 -3.80 20.27
CA PRO A 94 16.32 -5.03 21.04
C PRO A 94 15.70 -4.79 22.43
N ASP A 95 14.38 -4.64 22.50
CA ASP A 95 13.66 -4.63 23.78
C ASP A 95 12.80 -5.90 23.87
N PRO A 96 13.13 -6.85 24.76
CA PRO A 96 12.37 -8.09 24.91
C PRO A 96 10.95 -7.89 25.45
N ALA A 97 10.56 -6.67 25.81
CA ALA A 97 9.19 -6.34 26.22
C ALA A 97 8.23 -6.01 25.06
N ILE A 98 8.72 -5.81 23.83
CA ILE A 98 7.85 -5.58 22.66
C ILE A 98 7.38 -6.94 22.12
N VAL A 99 6.38 -7.49 22.80
CA VAL A 99 5.62 -8.65 22.35
C VAL A 99 5.12 -8.40 20.91
N PRO A 100 5.23 -9.37 19.99
CA PRO A 100 4.61 -9.25 18.68
C PRO A 100 3.11 -9.03 18.86
N LEU A 101 2.54 -7.98 18.27
CA LEU A 101 1.08 -7.73 18.19
C LEU A 101 0.35 -8.79 17.31
N ALA A 102 0.76 -10.05 17.39
CA ALA A 102 0.14 -11.19 16.74
C ALA A 102 -0.57 -12.08 17.78
N ALA A 103 -1.38 -11.47 18.64
CA ALA A 103 -2.31 -12.18 19.52
C ALA A 103 -3.31 -11.19 20.12
N THR A 104 -4.18 -10.62 19.31
CA THR A 104 -5.49 -10.20 19.82
C THR A 104 -6.53 -10.95 19.02
N ASP A 105 -6.67 -12.22 19.41
CA ASP A 105 -7.84 -13.03 19.20
C ASP A 105 -9.06 -12.22 19.68
N THR A 106 -9.70 -11.48 18.76
CA THR A 106 -11.06 -11.02 19.01
C THR A 106 -11.99 -12.18 18.72
N ALA A 107 -12.11 -13.07 19.71
CA ALA A 107 -13.26 -13.94 19.85
C ALA A 107 -14.52 -13.07 19.78
N ARG A 108 -15.20 -13.10 18.64
CA ARG A 108 -16.54 -12.53 18.47
C ARG A 108 -17.51 -13.42 19.27
N PRO A 109 -18.24 -12.92 20.27
CA PRO A 109 -19.34 -13.69 20.83
C PRO A 109 -20.41 -13.82 19.73
N ALA A 110 -20.84 -15.05 19.49
CA ALA A 110 -22.04 -15.32 18.71
C ALA A 110 -23.24 -14.72 19.43
N ALA A 111 -23.98 -13.86 18.74
CA ALA A 111 -25.36 -13.53 19.05
C ALA A 111 -26.26 -14.43 18.19
#